data_AF-A0A0R1P8D7-F1
#
_entry.id   AF-A0A0R1P8D7-F1
#
_cell.length_a   1.000
_cell.length_b   1.000
_cell.length_c   1.000
_cell.angle_alpha   90.00
_cell.angle_beta   90.00
_cell.angle_gamma   90.00
#
_symmetry.space_group_name_H-M   'P 1'
#
loop_
_entity.id
_entity.type
_entity.pdbx_description
1 polymer ?
#
loop_
_entity_poly.entity_id
_entity_poly.type
_entity_poly.pdbx_seq_one_letter_code
_entity_poly.pdbx_strand_id
1 'polypeptide(L)'
;MIDYTTLKHSSDGMPTWDAYLGILLKLAMNKQLWTADAIKTAAVDELNLPDELRNREYNSKSTGNVAKNRAGFALSDLKIAGYLRSPRRGEYEITKLGKDAWKKYGLNLSRTVVHDEPLHKQHQAKLAKIKSDNSDTSETLVSFNEDLIQDWFNPKNHSVSLDVLATNLAMALSAFFLFILLSHFHYVLSSIPTRESSSSSHRGENGTLYRCCTVNVPGFSLLALIVLPFLPE
;
A
#
# COMPACT_ATOMS: atom_id res chain seq x y z
N MET A 1 -4.54 33.23 5.37
CA MET A 1 -5.65 33.75 4.54
C MET A 1 -5.11 34.61 3.41
N ILE A 2 -5.59 34.32 2.21
CA ILE A 2 -5.25 34.95 0.93
C ILE A 2 -6.48 35.71 0.49
N ASP A 3 -6.29 36.96 0.04
CA ASP A 3 -7.37 37.73 -0.56
C ASP A 3 -7.71 37.16 -1.95
N TYR A 4 -8.87 36.52 -2.06
CA TYR A 4 -9.29 35.87 -3.30
C TYR A 4 -9.44 36.87 -4.46
N THR A 5 -9.74 38.14 -4.20
CA THR A 5 -9.95 39.16 -5.24
C THR A 5 -8.69 39.44 -6.07
N THR A 6 -7.52 39.11 -5.52
CA THR A 6 -6.22 39.21 -6.19
C THR A 6 -5.95 38.07 -7.18
N LEU A 7 -6.77 37.03 -7.15
CA LEU A 7 -6.61 35.84 -7.97
C LEU A 7 -7.27 36.00 -9.33
N LYS A 8 -6.99 35.05 -10.22
CA LYS A 8 -7.69 34.94 -11.49
C LYS A 8 -9.11 34.42 -11.27
N HIS A 9 -10.09 35.11 -11.84
CA HIS A 9 -11.51 34.77 -11.69
C HIS A 9 -12.12 34.32 -13.02
N SER A 10 -13.14 33.47 -12.92
CA SER A 10 -14.08 33.24 -14.02
C SER A 10 -15.20 34.28 -14.00
N SER A 11 -16.02 34.27 -15.05
CA SER A 11 -17.14 35.21 -15.23
C SER A 11 -18.18 35.18 -14.11
N ASP A 12 -18.25 34.09 -13.34
CA ASP A 12 -19.15 33.88 -12.20
C ASP A 12 -18.57 34.37 -10.86
N GLY A 13 -17.44 35.07 -10.88
CA GLY A 13 -16.76 35.62 -9.70
C GLY A 13 -15.97 34.61 -8.87
N MET A 14 -15.94 33.34 -9.25
CA MET A 14 -15.21 32.29 -8.54
C MET A 14 -13.75 32.22 -9.03
N PRO A 15 -12.75 31.98 -8.15
CA PRO A 15 -11.36 31.81 -8.58
C PRO A 15 -11.19 30.62 -9.53
N THR A 16 -10.50 30.80 -10.65
CA THR A 16 -10.27 29.72 -11.61
C THR A 16 -9.43 28.59 -10.98
N TRP A 17 -9.52 27.37 -11.52
CA TRP A 17 -8.81 26.24 -10.92
C TRP A 17 -7.28 26.47 -10.86
N ASP A 18 -6.69 27.13 -11.86
CA ASP A 18 -5.26 27.44 -11.90
C ASP A 18 -4.83 28.40 -10.78
N ALA A 19 -5.74 29.20 -10.22
CA ALA A 19 -5.45 30.04 -9.05
C ALA A 19 -5.15 29.22 -7.79
N TYR A 20 -5.58 27.96 -7.72
CA TYR A 20 -5.33 27.08 -6.56
C TYR A 20 -3.94 26.43 -6.58
N LEU A 21 -3.19 26.50 -7.69
CA LEU A 21 -1.91 25.79 -7.85
C LEU A 21 -0.90 26.16 -6.75
N GLY A 22 -0.60 27.45 -6.61
CA GLY A 22 0.32 27.95 -5.57
C GLY A 22 -0.20 27.70 -4.16
N ILE A 23 -1.51 27.84 -3.94
CA ILE A 23 -2.16 27.65 -2.63
C ILE A 23 -2.01 26.22 -2.15
N LEU A 24 -2.24 25.24 -3.03
CA LEU A 24 -2.08 23.84 -2.69
C LEU A 24 -0.63 23.47 -2.36
N LEU A 25 0.36 24.04 -3.08
CA LEU A 25 1.77 23.86 -2.72
C LEU A 25 2.11 24.47 -1.37
N LYS A 26 1.60 25.68 -1.07
CA LYS A 26 1.73 26.31 0.25
C LYS A 26 1.25 25.38 1.36
N LEU A 27 0.06 24.81 1.20
CA LEU A 27 -0.55 23.92 2.20
C LEU A 27 0.19 22.59 2.31
N ALA A 28 0.67 22.04 1.20
CA ALA A 28 1.42 20.80 1.18
C ALA A 28 2.80 20.91 1.87
N MET A 29 3.33 22.12 2.06
CA MET A 29 4.52 22.36 2.88
C MET A 29 4.27 22.17 4.39
N ASN A 30 3.04 22.40 4.85
CA ASN A 30 2.73 22.51 6.28
C ASN A 30 2.52 21.16 6.96
N LYS A 31 2.31 20.10 6.18
CA LYS A 31 2.03 18.76 6.69
C LYS A 31 2.57 17.73 5.71
N GLN A 32 3.20 16.68 6.26
CA GLN A 32 3.83 15.64 5.46
C GLN A 32 2.81 14.91 4.56
N LEU A 33 1.62 14.61 5.07
CA LEU A 33 0.63 13.81 4.37
C LEU A 33 -0.77 14.41 4.49
N TRP A 34 -1.40 14.62 3.36
CA TRP A 34 -2.77 15.14 3.25
C TRP A 34 -3.70 14.11 2.62
N THR A 35 -4.94 14.05 3.08
CA THR A 35 -6.01 13.42 2.30
C THR A 35 -6.50 14.41 1.24
N ALA A 36 -7.04 13.88 0.14
CA ALA A 36 -7.60 14.67 -0.95
C ALA A 36 -8.66 15.66 -0.45
N ASP A 37 -9.54 15.21 0.43
CA ASP A 37 -10.61 16.05 0.95
C ASP A 37 -10.07 17.15 1.87
N ALA A 38 -9.17 16.79 2.79
CA ALA A 38 -8.62 17.74 3.75
C ALA A 38 -7.84 18.87 3.07
N ILE A 39 -6.99 18.58 2.08
CA ILE A 39 -6.22 19.63 1.40
C ILE A 39 -7.09 20.52 0.53
N LYS A 40 -8.13 19.97 -0.13
CA LYS A 40 -9.07 20.78 -0.91
C LYS A 40 -9.89 21.70 -0.01
N THR A 41 -10.38 21.19 1.12
CA THR A 41 -11.11 22.00 2.10
C THR A 41 -10.23 23.11 2.66
N ALA A 42 -9.01 22.78 3.08
CA ALA A 42 -8.04 23.77 3.57
C ALA A 42 -7.69 24.83 2.51
N ALA A 43 -7.62 24.47 1.23
CA ALA A 43 -7.37 25.42 0.14
C ALA A 43 -8.53 26.39 -0.07
N VAL A 44 -9.78 25.94 0.10
CA VAL A 44 -10.97 26.80 0.06
C VAL A 44 -11.02 27.71 1.28
N ASP A 45 -10.72 27.18 2.46
CA ASP A 45 -10.70 27.96 3.71
C ASP A 45 -9.62 29.04 3.70
N GLU A 46 -8.48 28.78 3.06
CA GLU A 46 -7.39 29.76 2.94
C GLU A 46 -7.79 31.01 2.13
N LEU A 47 -8.80 30.92 1.25
CA LEU A 47 -9.25 31.99 0.36
C LEU A 47 -10.27 32.97 0.97
N ASN A 48 -10.81 32.65 2.14
CA ASN A 48 -11.85 33.46 2.79
C ASN A 48 -12.98 33.90 1.83
N LEU A 49 -13.48 32.96 1.02
CA LEU A 49 -14.52 33.24 0.03
C LEU A 49 -15.81 33.72 0.72
N PRO A 50 -16.57 34.66 0.13
CA PRO A 50 -17.93 34.98 0.55
C PRO A 50 -18.79 33.72 0.60
N ASP A 51 -19.70 33.62 1.56
CA ASP A 51 -20.51 32.42 1.79
C ASP A 51 -21.25 31.94 0.54
N GLU A 52 -21.72 32.87 -0.29
CA GLU A 52 -22.39 32.55 -1.56
C GLU A 52 -21.47 31.78 -2.51
N LEU A 53 -20.19 32.16 -2.61
CA LEU A 53 -19.20 31.46 -3.44
C LEU A 53 -18.71 30.19 -2.75
N ARG A 54 -18.45 30.27 -1.43
CA ARG A 54 -17.90 29.16 -0.65
C ARG A 54 -18.83 27.95 -0.65
N ASN A 55 -20.13 28.18 -0.52
CA ASN A 55 -21.14 27.13 -0.41
C ASN A 55 -21.83 26.82 -1.75
N ARG A 56 -21.34 27.37 -2.86
CA ARG A 56 -21.92 27.14 -4.19
C ARG A 56 -21.74 25.68 -4.60
N GLU A 57 -22.84 25.03 -4.94
CA GLU A 57 -22.89 23.67 -5.47
C GLU A 57 -23.18 23.70 -6.97
N TYR A 58 -22.68 22.71 -7.71
CA TYR A 58 -23.13 22.49 -9.09
C TYR A 58 -24.59 22.00 -9.10
N ASN A 59 -25.34 22.36 -10.15
CA ASN A 59 -26.72 21.90 -10.35
C ASN A 59 -26.84 20.37 -10.48
N SER A 60 -25.74 19.68 -10.85
CA SER A 60 -25.68 18.23 -10.86
C SER A 60 -25.31 17.69 -9.49
N LYS A 61 -26.16 16.81 -8.93
CA LYS A 61 -25.96 16.16 -7.62
C LYS A 61 -24.61 15.41 -7.50
N SER A 62 -23.99 15.02 -8.61
CA SER A 62 -22.75 14.23 -8.60
C SER A 62 -21.46 15.05 -8.51
N THR A 63 -21.50 16.35 -8.77
CA THR A 63 -20.27 17.16 -8.95
C THR A 63 -19.88 17.93 -7.68
N GLY A 64 -20.86 18.18 -6.81
CA GLY A 64 -20.66 18.78 -5.48
C GLY A 64 -20.22 20.24 -5.51
N ASN A 65 -19.47 20.65 -4.48
CA ASN A 65 -19.07 22.03 -4.24
C ASN A 65 -18.11 22.55 -5.33
N VAL A 66 -18.41 23.72 -5.88
CA VAL A 66 -17.67 24.32 -7.00
C VAL A 66 -16.22 24.65 -6.59
N ALA A 67 -16.01 25.29 -5.45
CA ALA A 67 -14.69 25.70 -4.99
C ALA A 67 -13.79 24.49 -4.71
N LYS A 68 -14.32 23.47 -4.01
CA LYS A 68 -13.58 22.22 -3.76
C LYS A 68 -13.29 21.46 -5.06
N ASN A 69 -14.19 21.51 -6.04
CA ASN A 69 -13.97 20.88 -7.34
C ASN A 69 -12.82 21.55 -8.10
N ARG A 70 -12.75 22.89 -8.11
CA ARG A 70 -11.64 23.66 -8.71
C ARG A 70 -10.30 23.35 -8.04
N ALA A 71 -10.27 23.28 -6.72
CA ALA A 71 -9.10 22.81 -5.98
C ALA A 71 -8.72 21.36 -6.36
N GLY A 72 -9.71 20.50 -6.65
CA GLY A 72 -9.48 19.13 -7.12
C GLY A 72 -8.81 19.03 -8.49
N PHE A 73 -9.17 19.91 -9.43
CA PHE A 73 -8.48 19.98 -10.73
C PHE A 73 -7.02 20.40 -10.55
N ALA A 74 -6.76 21.47 -9.80
CA ALA A 74 -5.41 21.92 -9.50
C ALA A 74 -4.57 20.84 -8.80
N LEU A 75 -5.15 20.12 -7.83
CA LEU A 75 -4.49 19.02 -7.13
C LEU A 75 -4.07 17.89 -8.08
N SER A 76 -4.93 17.59 -9.06
CA SER A 76 -4.67 16.57 -10.07
C SER A 76 -3.53 16.99 -10.99
N ASP A 77 -3.54 18.24 -11.45
CA ASP A 77 -2.47 18.80 -12.29
C ASP A 77 -1.12 18.82 -11.58
N LEU A 78 -1.07 19.24 -10.31
CA LEU A 78 0.16 19.23 -9.52
C LEU A 78 0.72 17.81 -9.32
N LYS A 79 -0.15 16.81 -9.18
CA LYS A 79 0.26 15.39 -9.11
C LYS A 79 0.80 14.91 -10.45
N ILE A 80 0.12 15.22 -11.55
CA ILE A 80 0.53 14.84 -12.90
C ILE A 80 1.90 15.46 -13.25
N ALA A 81 2.11 16.72 -12.90
CA ALA A 81 3.38 17.43 -13.09
C ALA A 81 4.50 16.96 -12.15
N GLY A 82 4.19 16.14 -11.13
CA GLY A 82 5.17 15.59 -10.19
C GLY A 82 5.54 16.50 -9.02
N TYR A 83 4.87 17.65 -8.84
CA TYR A 83 5.05 18.49 -7.66
C TYR A 83 4.50 17.84 -6.39
N LEU A 84 3.45 17.01 -6.56
CA LEU A 84 2.89 16.16 -5.52
C LEU A 84 3.03 14.70 -5.92
N ARG A 85 3.24 13.83 -4.93
CA ARG A 85 3.12 12.38 -5.11
C ARG A 85 1.96 11.85 -4.30
N SER A 86 1.49 10.65 -4.64
CA SER A 86 0.38 9.99 -3.98
C SER A 86 0.82 8.63 -3.46
N PRO A 87 1.35 8.55 -2.21
CA PRO A 87 1.87 7.31 -1.63
C PRO A 87 0.79 6.23 -1.52
N ARG A 88 -0.45 6.65 -1.23
CA ARG A 88 -1.66 5.82 -1.27
C ARG A 88 -2.76 6.56 -2.01
N ARG A 89 -3.74 5.80 -2.51
CA ARG A 89 -4.90 6.38 -3.19
C ARG A 89 -5.59 7.40 -2.30
N GLY A 90 -5.74 8.63 -2.80
CA GLY A 90 -6.39 9.72 -2.08
C GLY A 90 -5.51 10.42 -1.05
N GLU A 91 -4.25 10.04 -0.93
CA GLU A 91 -3.26 10.72 -0.09
C GLU A 91 -2.24 11.46 -0.97
N TYR A 92 -1.73 12.58 -0.46
CA TYR A 92 -0.84 13.49 -1.16
C TYR A 92 0.28 13.96 -0.25
N GLU A 93 1.49 13.99 -0.80
CA GLU A 93 2.70 14.50 -0.15
C GLU A 93 3.48 15.36 -1.15
N ILE A 94 4.07 16.46 -0.67
CA ILE A 94 4.89 17.33 -1.52
C ILE A 94 6.23 16.67 -1.86
N THR A 95 6.61 16.74 -3.14
CA THR A 95 7.91 16.23 -3.60
C THR A 95 9.00 17.28 -3.44
N LYS A 96 10.27 16.89 -3.65
CA LYS A 96 11.37 17.86 -3.72
C LYS A 96 11.12 18.91 -4.82
N LEU A 97 10.67 18.47 -5.99
CA LEU A 97 10.30 19.35 -7.10
C LEU A 97 9.20 20.35 -6.68
N GLY A 98 8.17 19.89 -5.96
CA GLY A 98 7.12 20.76 -5.43
C GLY A 98 7.64 21.81 -4.44
N LYS A 99 8.57 21.43 -3.54
CA LYS A 99 9.22 22.36 -2.61
C LYS A 99 10.03 23.43 -3.35
N ASP A 100 10.76 23.04 -4.38
CA ASP A 100 11.59 23.95 -5.18
C ASP A 100 10.72 24.88 -6.04
N ALA A 101 9.62 24.36 -6.60
CA ALA A 101 8.62 25.16 -7.32
C ALA A 101 7.97 26.20 -6.40
N TRP A 102 7.61 25.82 -5.16
CA TRP A 102 7.08 26.77 -4.18
C TRP A 102 8.07 27.90 -3.87
N LYS A 103 9.36 27.58 -3.67
CA LYS A 103 10.40 28.60 -3.43
C LYS A 103 10.57 29.55 -4.62
N LYS A 104 10.42 29.04 -5.85
CA LYS A 104 10.64 29.82 -7.07
C LYS A 104 9.44 30.68 -7.46
N TYR A 105 8.24 30.14 -7.39
CA TYR A 105 7.03 30.80 -7.92
C TYR A 105 6.04 31.23 -6.83
N GLY A 106 6.07 30.61 -5.66
CA GLY A 106 5.14 30.89 -4.57
C GLY A 106 3.68 30.79 -5.01
N LEU A 107 2.89 31.80 -4.64
CA LEU A 107 1.49 31.90 -5.04
C LEU A 107 1.30 32.17 -6.55
N ASN A 108 2.33 32.64 -7.24
CA ASN A 108 2.30 32.97 -8.67
C ASN A 108 2.58 31.77 -9.59
N LEU A 109 2.54 30.54 -9.06
CA LEU A 109 2.68 29.34 -9.87
C LEU A 109 1.57 29.28 -10.92
N SER A 110 1.96 29.38 -12.19
CA SER A 110 1.02 29.45 -13.30
C SER A 110 0.81 28.08 -13.97
N ARG A 111 -0.34 27.93 -14.62
CA ARG A 111 -0.65 26.75 -15.44
C ARG A 111 0.44 26.44 -16.47
N THR A 112 0.98 27.47 -17.13
CA THR A 112 2.01 27.28 -18.18
C THR A 112 3.24 26.56 -17.64
N VAL A 113 3.73 26.98 -16.46
CA VAL A 113 4.86 26.35 -15.78
C VAL A 113 4.56 24.90 -15.44
N VAL A 114 3.39 24.63 -14.84
CA VAL A 114 2.97 23.27 -14.47
C VAL A 114 2.85 22.36 -15.69
N HIS A 115 2.30 22.87 -16.79
CA HIS A 115 2.07 22.10 -18.00
C HIS A 115 3.35 21.88 -18.81
N ASP A 116 4.37 22.70 -18.57
CA ASP A 116 5.68 22.57 -19.19
C ASP A 116 6.55 21.47 -18.59
N GLU A 117 6.20 20.95 -17.40
CA GLU A 117 6.92 19.89 -16.74
C GLU A 117 6.95 18.59 -17.58
N PRO A 118 8.09 17.86 -17.60
CA PRO A 118 8.24 16.66 -18.42
C PRO A 118 7.18 15.60 -18.15
N LEU A 119 6.83 15.37 -16.86
CA LEU A 119 5.81 14.40 -16.47
C LEU A 119 4.42 14.77 -16.99
N HIS A 120 4.10 16.07 -17.00
CA HIS A 120 2.84 16.53 -17.56
C HIS A 120 2.79 16.33 -19.08
N LYS A 121 3.87 16.68 -19.80
CA LYS A 121 3.97 16.44 -21.26
C LYS A 121 3.85 14.96 -21.61
N GLN A 122 4.50 14.08 -20.84
CA GLN A 122 4.39 12.63 -21.01
C GLN A 122 2.95 12.14 -20.79
N HIS A 123 2.27 12.65 -19.77
CA HIS A 123 0.87 12.32 -19.53
C HIS A 123 -0.03 12.73 -20.71
N GLN A 124 0.14 13.95 -21.22
CA GLN A 124 -0.63 14.43 -22.37
C GLN A 124 -0.37 13.60 -23.64
N ALA A 125 0.89 13.26 -23.92
CA ALA A 125 1.26 12.39 -25.03
C ALA A 125 0.62 11.00 -24.91
N LYS A 126 0.55 10.43 -23.70
CA LYS A 126 -0.13 9.16 -23.45
C LYS A 126 -1.63 9.24 -23.73
N LEU A 127 -2.29 10.31 -23.30
CA LEU A 127 -3.72 10.52 -23.57
C LEU A 127 -4.00 10.71 -25.07
N ALA A 128 -3.11 11.37 -25.80
CA ALA A 128 -3.24 11.54 -27.25
C ALA A 128 -3.17 10.19 -27.99
N LYS A 129 -2.23 9.32 -27.63
CA LYS A 129 -2.12 7.96 -28.18
C LYS A 129 -3.37 7.12 -27.92
N ILE A 130 -3.88 7.13 -26.69
CA ILE A 130 -5.11 6.39 -26.35
C ILE A 130 -6.30 6.87 -27.20
N LYS A 131 -6.37 8.17 -27.53
CA LYS A 131 -7.43 8.70 -28.39
C LYS A 131 -7.29 8.27 -29.84
N SER A 132 -6.08 8.27 -30.41
CA SER A 132 -5.85 7.80 -31.78
C SER A 132 -6.14 6.31 -31.93
N ASP A 133 -5.70 5.50 -30.96
CA ASP A 133 -5.91 4.05 -31.00
C ASP A 133 -7.42 3.71 -30.95
N ASN A 134 -8.19 4.48 -30.18
CA ASN A 134 -9.64 4.31 -30.09
C ASN A 134 -10.41 4.87 -31.31
N SER A 135 -9.87 5.86 -32.04
CA SER A 135 -10.51 6.37 -33.26
C SER A 135 -10.36 5.44 -34.46
N ASP A 136 -9.26 4.68 -34.53
CA ASP A 136 -9.05 3.66 -35.56
C ASP A 136 -9.85 2.36 -35.30
N THR A 137 -10.39 2.20 -34.08
CA THR A 137 -11.21 1.06 -33.67
C THR A 137 -12.72 1.34 -33.80
N SER A 138 -13.13 2.32 -34.61
CA SER A 138 -14.56 2.60 -34.87
C SER A 138 -15.17 1.72 -35.98
N GLU A 139 -14.37 0.98 -36.75
CA GLU A 139 -14.87 0.01 -37.75
C GLU A 139 -14.76 -1.46 -37.31
N THR A 140 -14.18 -1.76 -36.15
CA THR A 140 -14.10 -3.12 -35.60
C THR A 140 -14.79 -3.20 -34.23
N LEU A 141 -16.05 -2.77 -34.18
CA LEU A 141 -17.00 -3.16 -33.12
C LEU A 141 -17.86 -4.35 -33.56
N VAL A 142 -17.27 -5.26 -34.34
CA VAL A 142 -17.85 -6.57 -34.67
C VAL A 142 -17.05 -7.60 -33.89
N SER A 143 -17.75 -8.23 -32.95
CA SER A 143 -17.34 -9.24 -31.96
C SER A 143 -16.33 -8.82 -30.89
N PHE A 144 -16.83 -8.74 -29.65
CA PHE A 144 -16.04 -9.08 -28.47
C PHE A 144 -15.38 -10.44 -28.70
N ASN A 145 -14.12 -10.46 -29.15
CA ASN A 145 -13.38 -11.70 -29.36
C ASN A 145 -12.91 -12.25 -28.00
N GLU A 146 -13.30 -13.49 -27.73
CA GLU A 146 -12.89 -14.31 -26.59
C GLU A 146 -11.36 -14.33 -26.43
N ASP A 147 -10.62 -14.28 -27.53
CA ASP A 147 -9.16 -14.27 -27.55
C ASP A 147 -8.55 -13.05 -26.87
N LEU A 148 -9.19 -11.87 -26.95
CA LEU A 148 -8.72 -10.65 -26.28
C LEU A 148 -8.91 -10.74 -24.75
N ILE A 149 -9.94 -11.46 -24.32
CA ILE A 149 -10.18 -11.77 -22.91
C ILE A 149 -9.07 -12.71 -22.43
N GLN A 150 -8.78 -13.78 -23.18
CA GLN A 150 -7.75 -14.74 -22.79
C GLN A 150 -6.35 -14.12 -22.74
N ASP A 151 -6.01 -13.21 -23.64
CA ASP A 151 -4.70 -12.55 -23.65
C ASP A 151 -4.50 -11.61 -22.44
N TRP A 152 -5.57 -11.06 -21.89
CA TRP A 152 -5.53 -10.25 -20.67
C TRP A 152 -5.46 -11.10 -19.38
N PHE A 153 -6.03 -12.31 -19.40
CA PHE A 153 -6.04 -13.23 -18.25
C PHE A 153 -4.82 -14.16 -18.19
N ASN A 154 -4.27 -14.57 -19.34
CA ASN A 154 -3.14 -15.50 -19.41
C ASN A 154 -1.88 -15.06 -18.66
N PRO A 155 -1.44 -13.78 -18.73
CA PRO A 155 -0.24 -13.34 -18.02
C PRO A 155 -0.41 -13.41 -16.49
N LYS A 156 -1.64 -13.20 -16.00
CA LYS A 156 -1.93 -13.19 -14.55
C LYS A 156 -2.16 -14.59 -13.99
N ASN A 157 -2.73 -15.50 -14.78
CA ASN A 157 -2.94 -16.87 -14.32
C ASN A 157 -1.62 -17.64 -14.22
N HIS A 158 -0.66 -17.41 -15.11
CA HIS A 158 0.66 -18.07 -15.03
C HIS A 158 1.45 -17.66 -13.79
N SER A 159 1.48 -16.37 -13.42
CA SER A 159 2.22 -15.93 -12.23
C SER A 159 1.54 -16.38 -10.93
N VAL A 160 0.21 -16.29 -10.86
CA VAL A 160 -0.54 -16.67 -9.66
C VAL A 160 -0.51 -18.18 -9.42
N SER A 161 -0.61 -18.99 -10.49
CA SER A 161 -0.54 -20.45 -10.36
C SER A 161 0.86 -20.93 -9.95
N LEU A 162 1.93 -20.35 -10.50
CA LEU A 162 3.30 -20.70 -10.13
C LEU A 162 3.63 -20.36 -8.67
N ASP A 163 3.20 -19.20 -8.17
CA ASP A 163 3.46 -18.81 -6.79
C ASP A 163 2.68 -19.67 -5.78
N VAL A 164 1.42 -20.00 -6.08
CA VAL A 164 0.57 -20.87 -5.24
C VAL A 164 1.04 -22.32 -5.29
N LEU A 165 1.47 -22.82 -6.46
CA LEU A 165 2.02 -24.16 -6.58
C LEU A 165 3.38 -24.26 -5.88
N ALA A 166 4.26 -23.26 -6.03
CA ALA A 166 5.58 -23.25 -5.38
C ALA A 166 5.48 -23.20 -3.84
N THR A 167 4.56 -22.40 -3.30
CA THR A 167 4.33 -22.33 -1.84
C THR A 167 3.75 -23.64 -1.30
N ASN A 168 2.79 -24.24 -1.99
CA ASN A 168 2.25 -25.55 -1.56
C ASN A 168 3.27 -26.69 -1.70
N LEU A 169 4.12 -26.69 -2.74
CA LEU A 169 5.19 -27.68 -2.89
C LEU A 169 6.24 -27.55 -1.78
N ALA A 170 6.64 -26.31 -1.44
CA ALA A 170 7.59 -26.04 -0.37
C ALA A 170 7.08 -26.52 1.00
N MET A 171 5.79 -26.26 1.29
CA MET A 171 5.16 -26.77 2.52
C MET A 171 5.08 -28.30 2.52
N ALA A 172 4.69 -28.93 1.40
CA ALA A 172 4.58 -30.38 1.28
C ALA A 172 5.95 -31.09 1.43
N LEU A 173 7.01 -30.55 0.81
CA LEU A 173 8.38 -31.08 0.94
C LEU A 173 8.91 -30.97 2.37
N SER A 174 8.65 -29.86 3.06
CA SER A 174 9.06 -29.70 4.47
C SER A 174 8.35 -30.69 5.40
N ALA A 175 7.06 -30.94 5.17
CA ALA A 175 6.28 -31.88 5.98
C ALA A 175 6.72 -33.33 5.73
N PHE A 176 7.01 -33.68 4.48
CA PHE A 176 7.48 -35.02 4.10
C PHE A 176 8.89 -35.30 4.65
N PHE A 177 9.79 -34.31 4.62
CA PHE A 177 11.14 -34.44 5.19
C PHE A 177 11.11 -34.60 6.72
N LEU A 178 10.20 -33.87 7.40
CA LEU A 178 9.98 -34.04 8.84
C LEU A 178 9.47 -35.45 9.18
N PHE A 179 8.57 -35.99 8.36
CA PHE A 179 8.02 -37.33 8.56
C PHE A 179 9.08 -38.43 8.39
N ILE A 180 9.95 -38.31 7.38
CA ILE A 180 11.08 -39.24 7.16
C ILE A 180 12.10 -39.15 8.29
N LEU A 181 12.40 -37.94 8.78
CA LEU A 181 13.30 -37.75 9.92
C LEU A 181 12.73 -38.37 11.19
N LEU A 182 11.44 -38.20 11.46
CA LEU A 182 10.75 -38.81 12.60
C LEU A 182 10.69 -40.34 12.49
N SER A 183 10.45 -40.89 11.29
CA SER A 183 10.42 -42.34 11.09
C SER A 183 11.81 -42.98 11.17
N HIS A 184 12.86 -42.31 10.68
CA HIS A 184 14.24 -42.75 10.87
C HIS A 184 14.67 -42.67 12.33
N PHE A 185 14.30 -41.61 13.06
CA PHE A 185 14.56 -41.51 14.50
C PHE A 185 13.85 -42.62 15.27
N HIS A 186 12.61 -42.95 14.93
CA HIS A 186 11.87 -44.03 15.59
C HIS A 186 12.50 -45.40 15.33
N TYR A 187 12.96 -45.66 14.09
CA TYR A 187 13.62 -46.91 13.72
C TYR A 187 15.01 -47.07 14.38
N VAL A 188 15.78 -45.98 14.50
CA VAL A 188 17.08 -45.98 15.17
C VAL A 188 16.93 -46.12 16.68
N LEU A 189 15.89 -45.55 17.30
CA LEU A 189 15.62 -45.76 18.74
C LEU A 189 15.14 -47.19 19.05
N SER A 190 14.38 -47.83 18.16
CA SER A 190 13.87 -49.20 18.39
C SER A 190 14.91 -50.31 18.21
N SER A 191 16.08 -49.99 17.64
CA SER A 191 17.14 -50.97 17.34
C SER A 191 18.35 -50.89 18.28
N ILE A 192 18.30 -50.04 19.32
CA ILE A 192 19.31 -50.00 20.38
C ILE A 192 18.90 -51.02 21.47
N PRO A 193 19.70 -52.07 21.76
CA PRO A 193 19.43 -52.94 22.89
C PRO A 193 19.59 -52.13 24.18
N THR A 194 18.49 -51.94 24.92
CA THR A 194 18.50 -51.28 26.22
C THR A 194 19.24 -52.15 27.23
N ARG A 195 20.43 -51.73 27.66
CA ARG A 195 21.15 -52.30 28.80
C ARG A 195 20.75 -51.51 30.04
N GLU A 196 20.06 -52.15 30.99
CA GLU A 196 19.72 -51.52 32.28
C GLU A 196 21.00 -51.08 33.02
N SER A 197 21.05 -49.80 33.43
CA SER A 197 21.99 -49.36 34.45
C SER A 197 21.29 -48.42 35.46
N SER A 198 21.11 -48.96 36.67
CA SER A 198 20.95 -48.33 37.99
C SER A 198 20.17 -47.01 38.11
N SER A 199 19.00 -47.06 38.77
CA SER A 199 18.31 -45.86 39.29
C SER A 199 18.73 -45.57 40.74
N SER A 200 19.17 -44.36 41.05
CA SER A 200 19.23 -43.84 42.42
C SER A 200 18.01 -42.95 42.71
N SER A 201 17.52 -43.00 43.94
CA SER A 201 16.33 -42.29 44.41
C SER A 201 16.74 -41.34 45.53
N HIS A 202 16.42 -40.05 45.39
CA HIS A 202 16.58 -39.07 46.46
C HIS A 202 15.23 -38.47 46.86
N ARG A 203 15.01 -38.39 48.19
CA ARG A 203 13.80 -37.84 48.81
C ARG A 203 14.10 -36.40 49.21
N GLY A 204 13.37 -35.43 48.64
CA GLY A 204 13.46 -34.04 49.05
C GLY A 204 12.63 -33.76 50.31
N GLU A 205 12.95 -32.68 51.02
CA GLU A 205 12.36 -32.30 52.32
C GLU A 205 10.84 -32.01 52.27
N ASN A 206 10.23 -31.95 51.08
CA ASN A 206 8.79 -31.73 50.89
C ASN A 206 8.01 -33.02 50.52
N GLY A 207 8.60 -34.20 50.73
CA GLY A 207 7.93 -35.49 50.50
C GLY A 207 7.83 -35.93 49.03
N THR A 208 8.32 -35.12 48.08
CA THR A 208 8.37 -35.49 46.66
C THR A 208 9.56 -36.43 46.39
N LEU A 209 9.29 -37.57 45.76
CA LEU A 209 10.29 -38.54 45.30
C LEU A 209 10.78 -38.13 43.91
N TYR A 210 12.08 -37.83 43.78
CA TYR A 210 12.69 -37.54 42.49
C TYR A 210 13.42 -38.78 41.99
N ARG A 211 12.99 -39.31 40.84
CA ARG A 211 13.70 -40.37 40.14
C ARG A 211 14.44 -39.76 38.96
N CYS A 212 15.76 -39.68 39.05
CA CYS A 212 16.59 -39.18 37.97
C CYS A 212 17.03 -40.38 37.11
N CYS A 213 16.50 -40.49 35.90
CA CYS A 213 16.94 -41.47 34.91
C CYS A 213 17.84 -40.75 33.90
N THR A 214 19.15 -40.91 34.01
CA THR A 214 20.09 -40.45 32.98
C THR A 214 20.14 -41.48 31.87
N VAL A 215 19.52 -41.19 30.72
CA VAL A 215 19.66 -42.01 29.52
C VAL A 215 20.87 -41.50 28.74
N ASN A 216 21.93 -42.29 28.68
CA ASN A 216 23.16 -41.93 27.96
C ASN A 216 23.11 -42.53 26.55
N VAL A 217 22.93 -41.70 25.53
CA VAL A 217 23.00 -42.08 24.11
C VAL A 217 24.32 -41.52 23.55
N PRO A 218 25.17 -42.33 22.89
CA PRO A 218 26.44 -41.83 22.39
C PRO A 218 26.21 -40.79 21.28
N GLY A 219 26.58 -39.54 21.55
CA GLY A 219 26.57 -38.44 20.58
C GLY A 219 25.58 -37.29 20.86
N PHE A 220 24.65 -37.44 21.83
CA PHE A 220 23.73 -36.37 22.24
C PHE A 220 23.40 -36.51 23.73
N SER A 221 23.78 -35.53 24.55
CA SER A 221 23.37 -35.47 25.95
C SER A 221 22.11 -34.60 26.06
N LEU A 222 20.94 -35.24 26.17
CA LEU A 222 19.69 -34.56 26.47
C LEU A 222 19.33 -34.83 27.93
N LEU A 223 19.45 -33.82 28.79
CA LEU A 223 19.07 -33.92 30.20
C LEU A 223 17.54 -33.76 30.29
N ALA A 224 16.80 -34.87 30.21
CA ALA A 224 15.35 -34.86 30.37
C ALA A 224 15.00 -34.92 31.87
N LEU A 225 14.64 -33.78 32.46
CA LEU A 225 14.07 -33.73 33.81
C LEU A 225 12.56 -34.01 33.70
N ILE A 226 12.13 -35.24 33.92
CA ILE A 226 10.71 -35.61 33.90
C ILE A 226 10.14 -35.38 35.30
N VAL A 227 9.30 -34.35 35.46
CA VAL A 227 8.52 -34.11 36.68
C VAL A 227 7.13 -34.71 36.48
N LEU A 228 6.83 -35.81 37.16
CA LEU A 228 5.49 -36.40 37.19
C LEU A 228 4.76 -35.96 38.47
N PRO A 229 3.61 -35.27 38.39
CA PRO A 229 2.73 -35.12 39.54
C PRO A 229 1.94 -36.41 39.77
N PHE A 230 2.00 -36.93 40.99
CA PHE A 230 1.24 -38.09 41.45
C PHE A 230 -0.21 -37.67 41.74
N LEU A 231 -1.19 -38.27 41.07
CA LEU A 231 -2.59 -38.24 41.52
C LEU A 231 -2.81 -39.45 42.45
N PRO A 232 -3.29 -39.26 43.70
CA PRO A 232 -3.72 -40.37 44.55
C PRO A 232 -5.10 -40.90 44.14
N GLU A 233 -5.32 -42.16 44.53
CA GLU A 233 -6.40 -43.11 44.19
C GLU A 233 -7.83 -42.58 44.02
#